data_AF-A0A969CPA7-F1
#
_entry.id   AF-A0A969CPA7-F1
#
_cell.length_a   1.000
_cell.length_b   1.000
_cell.length_c   1.000
_cell.angle_alpha   90.00
_cell.angle_beta   90.00
_cell.angle_gamma   90.00
#
_symmetry.space_group_name_H-M   'P 1'
#
loop_
_entity.id
_entity.type
_entity.pdbx_description
1 polymer ?
#
loop_
_entity_poly.entity_id
_entity_poly.type
_entity_poly.pdbx_seq_one_letter_code
_entity_poly.pdbx_strand_id
1 'polypeptide(L)'
;MATPNIATSASPTSSSQTATSALSYGDLFLTNLSQSFSTIDSDNLADTSAFADGGTATVFNNAVVETDDTEVLTFATSSAFGENKDYFALAETHAIIVGNFFVDAGKTLSFHFTSALDLETSTDTSQQSKNASVVREVSFSLYDTSDIPKESLEEFLANLLSEPDSFEKSPLVFFSLSGDINTSGKNNFLTIDKSENVTIDTEFKDSHFGGSQKFASTFVRGSVKRSFNNQTNITLIALRRGQAQVAAPEPSPTLTLRSMPGSLGVTTQGRRQGRTSGRCYDRKVTKLTVGK
;
A
#
# COMPACT_ATOMS: atom_id res chain seq x y z
N MET A 1 -22.49 -18.82 -2.82
CA MET A 1 -21.97 -18.22 -1.58
C MET A 1 -20.72 -18.99 -1.20
N ALA A 2 -19.54 -18.41 -1.46
CA ALA A 2 -18.26 -19.00 -1.09
C ALA A 2 -17.80 -18.32 0.20
N THR A 3 -17.69 -19.09 1.27
CA THR A 3 -17.04 -18.68 2.52
C THR A 3 -15.57 -18.36 2.25
N PRO A 4 -15.03 -17.23 2.71
CA PRO A 4 -13.59 -17.01 2.63
C PRO A 4 -12.92 -17.98 3.62
N ASN A 5 -12.06 -18.86 3.09
CA ASN A 5 -11.17 -19.64 3.94
C ASN A 5 -10.15 -18.68 4.54
N ILE A 6 -10.31 -18.38 5.83
CA ILE A 6 -9.26 -17.77 6.64
C ILE A 6 -8.13 -18.79 6.67
N ALA A 7 -7.03 -18.51 5.95
CA ALA A 7 -5.81 -19.27 6.06
C ALA A 7 -5.26 -19.04 7.48
N THR A 8 -5.64 -19.93 8.38
CA THR A 8 -5.05 -20.02 9.72
C THR A 8 -3.60 -20.47 9.52
N SER A 9 -2.65 -19.59 9.85
CA SER A 9 -1.24 -19.93 9.95
C SER A 9 -1.06 -20.96 11.06
N ALA A 10 -1.04 -22.24 10.70
CA ALA A 10 -0.67 -23.30 11.62
C ALA A 10 0.86 -23.23 11.85
N SER A 11 1.27 -22.81 13.04
CA SER A 11 2.67 -22.83 13.46
C SER A 11 3.19 -24.27 13.52
N PRO A 12 4.27 -24.63 12.80
CA PRO A 12 5.00 -25.85 13.10
C PRO A 12 5.78 -25.65 14.39
N THR A 13 5.51 -26.47 15.40
CA THR A 13 6.35 -26.58 16.59
C THR A 13 7.50 -27.54 16.31
N SER A 14 8.73 -27.03 16.18
CA SER A 14 9.93 -27.49 16.89
C SER A 14 11.24 -27.13 16.17
N SER A 15 11.89 -26.06 16.62
CA SER A 15 13.25 -26.00 17.19
C SER A 15 13.43 -24.54 17.64
N SER A 16 14.51 -24.19 18.35
CA SER A 16 14.78 -22.82 18.81
C SER A 16 15.02 -21.85 17.63
N GLN A 17 13.99 -21.57 16.83
CA GLN A 17 14.04 -20.76 15.64
C GLN A 17 13.43 -19.40 15.98
N THR A 18 14.24 -18.37 15.83
CA THR A 18 13.80 -17.00 16.07
C THR A 18 13.23 -16.44 14.77
N ALA A 19 11.91 -16.30 14.69
CA ALA A 19 11.24 -15.71 13.54
C ALA A 19 10.93 -14.22 13.74
N THR A 20 10.73 -13.55 12.61
CA THR A 20 10.26 -12.17 12.55
C THR A 20 9.32 -12.04 11.36
N SER A 21 8.18 -11.40 11.56
CA SER A 21 7.18 -11.19 10.52
C SER A 21 6.72 -9.74 10.47
N ALA A 22 6.35 -9.32 9.27
CA ALA A 22 5.77 -8.03 8.97
C ALA A 22 4.67 -8.24 7.92
N LEU A 23 3.48 -7.69 8.17
CA LEU A 23 2.35 -7.68 7.26
C LEU A 23 1.80 -6.27 7.15
N SER A 24 1.63 -5.82 5.92
CA SER A 24 0.97 -4.57 5.60
C SER A 24 -0.13 -4.89 4.60
N TYR A 25 -1.38 -4.57 4.93
CA TYR A 25 -2.56 -4.71 4.08
C TYR A 25 -3.29 -3.38 4.01
N GLY A 26 -3.84 -3.06 2.84
CA GLY A 26 -4.76 -1.94 2.70
C GLY A 26 -5.64 -2.06 1.47
N ASP A 27 -6.89 -1.64 1.59
CA ASP A 27 -7.85 -1.59 0.49
C ASP A 27 -8.62 -0.28 0.43
N LEU A 28 -9.11 0.02 -0.76
CA LEU A 28 -10.04 1.09 -1.03
C LEU A 28 -11.07 0.63 -2.06
N PHE A 29 -12.33 0.83 -1.72
CA PHE A 29 -13.45 0.53 -2.60
C PHE A 29 -14.38 1.73 -2.68
N LEU A 30 -14.55 2.30 -3.87
CA LEU A 30 -15.51 3.37 -4.16
C LEU A 30 -16.71 2.78 -4.91
N THR A 31 -17.91 3.12 -4.48
CA THR A 31 -19.16 2.62 -5.06
C THR A 31 -20.21 3.71 -5.19
N ASN A 32 -21.26 3.42 -5.97
CA ASN A 32 -22.36 4.35 -6.24
C ASN A 32 -21.85 5.71 -6.75
N LEU A 33 -20.89 5.69 -7.68
CA LEU A 33 -20.40 6.90 -8.34
C LEU A 33 -21.58 7.61 -9.02
N SER A 34 -21.89 8.84 -8.61
CA SER A 34 -23.05 9.58 -9.14
C SER A 34 -22.83 10.15 -10.54
N GLN A 35 -21.58 10.15 -11.01
CA GLN A 35 -21.15 10.62 -12.31
C GLN A 35 -20.34 9.51 -12.99
N SER A 36 -20.39 9.45 -14.32
CA SER A 36 -19.61 8.48 -15.08
C SER A 36 -18.12 8.64 -14.80
N PHE A 37 -17.47 7.53 -14.46
CA PHE A 37 -16.04 7.48 -14.22
C PHE A 37 -15.31 7.00 -15.46
N SER A 38 -14.17 7.61 -15.76
CA SER A 38 -13.28 7.15 -16.83
C SER A 38 -11.86 7.03 -16.30
N THR A 39 -11.32 5.81 -16.29
CA THR A 39 -9.92 5.57 -15.92
C THR A 39 -8.99 6.17 -16.99
N ILE A 40 -8.06 7.00 -16.54
CA ILE A 40 -7.00 7.59 -17.37
C ILE A 40 -5.77 6.72 -17.30
N ASP A 41 -5.39 6.35 -16.07
CA ASP A 41 -4.20 5.59 -15.78
C ASP A 41 -4.41 4.70 -14.56
N SER A 42 -3.67 3.61 -14.52
CA SER A 42 -3.58 2.73 -13.37
C SER A 42 -2.20 2.09 -13.36
N ASP A 43 -1.52 2.15 -12.23
CA ASP A 43 -0.26 1.44 -12.03
C ASP A 43 -0.36 0.58 -10.78
N ASN A 44 0.35 -0.53 -10.82
CA ASN A 44 0.28 -1.57 -9.82
C ASN A 44 1.65 -2.25 -9.68
N LEU A 45 2.51 -1.62 -8.90
CA LEU A 45 3.88 -2.04 -8.66
C LEU A 45 4.01 -2.85 -7.39
N ALA A 46 4.85 -3.87 -7.47
CA ALA A 46 5.09 -4.85 -6.44
C ALA A 46 6.57 -5.25 -6.57
N ASP A 47 7.40 -4.74 -5.68
CA ASP A 47 8.85 -4.95 -5.67
C ASP A 47 9.29 -5.67 -4.40
N THR A 48 10.31 -6.52 -4.53
CA THR A 48 10.78 -7.39 -3.45
C THR A 48 12.29 -7.46 -3.42
N SER A 49 12.87 -7.43 -2.23
CA SER A 49 14.29 -7.67 -1.99
C SER A 49 14.45 -8.61 -0.80
N ALA A 50 15.29 -9.64 -0.95
CA ALA A 50 15.54 -10.59 0.13
C ALA A 50 16.99 -11.10 0.09
N PHE A 51 17.57 -11.28 1.28
CA PHE A 51 18.88 -11.86 1.50
C PHE A 51 18.83 -12.75 2.75
N ALA A 52 19.57 -13.86 2.73
CA ALA A 52 19.73 -14.71 3.90
C ALA A 52 21.14 -15.34 3.92
N ASP A 53 21.76 -15.36 5.10
CA ASP A 53 22.99 -16.06 5.40
C ASP A 53 22.83 -16.90 6.67
N GLY A 54 22.73 -18.23 6.53
CA GLY A 54 22.47 -19.11 7.68
C GLY A 54 21.04 -18.99 8.23
N GLY A 55 20.10 -18.50 7.41
CA GLY A 55 18.68 -18.43 7.72
C GLY A 55 17.78 -18.42 6.48
N THR A 56 16.55 -17.96 6.66
CA THR A 56 15.54 -17.87 5.59
C THR A 56 14.96 -16.46 5.54
N ALA A 57 14.80 -15.92 4.34
CA ALA A 57 14.07 -14.69 4.07
C ALA A 57 13.00 -14.96 3.01
N THR A 58 11.74 -14.68 3.34
CA THR A 58 10.61 -14.79 2.41
C THR A 58 9.88 -13.47 2.32
N VAL A 59 9.57 -13.05 1.10
CA VAL A 59 8.81 -11.85 0.82
C VAL A 59 7.68 -12.19 -0.14
N PHE A 60 6.54 -11.56 0.08
CA PHE A 60 5.37 -11.68 -0.75
C PHE A 60 4.72 -10.32 -0.90
N ASN A 61 4.33 -9.98 -2.12
CA ASN A 61 3.44 -8.87 -2.35
C ASN A 61 2.42 -9.20 -3.43
N ASN A 62 1.26 -8.55 -3.30
CA ASN A 62 0.17 -8.64 -4.24
C ASN A 62 -0.54 -7.30 -4.20
N ALA A 63 -0.71 -6.69 -5.35
CA ALA A 63 -1.54 -5.53 -5.46
C ALA A 63 -2.47 -5.68 -6.66
N VAL A 64 -3.64 -5.06 -6.57
CA VAL A 64 -4.76 -5.20 -7.53
C VAL A 64 -5.41 -3.85 -7.73
N VAL A 65 -5.80 -3.60 -8.98
CA VAL A 65 -6.62 -2.48 -9.41
C VAL A 65 -7.72 -3.01 -10.32
N GLU A 66 -8.96 -2.62 -10.00
CA GLU A 66 -10.15 -2.94 -10.78
C GLU A 66 -11.03 -1.68 -10.92
N THR A 67 -11.43 -1.36 -12.13
CA THR A 67 -12.32 -0.21 -12.38
C THR A 67 -13.47 -0.56 -13.33
N ASP A 68 -14.63 0.03 -13.06
CA ASP A 68 -15.82 0.02 -13.92
C ASP A 68 -16.46 1.42 -13.90
N ASP A 69 -17.52 1.64 -14.66
CA ASP A 69 -18.16 2.96 -14.80
C ASP A 69 -18.78 3.48 -13.48
N THR A 70 -19.07 2.58 -12.54
CA THR A 70 -19.77 2.86 -11.27
C THR A 70 -18.98 2.50 -10.03
N GLU A 71 -17.80 1.87 -10.17
CA GLU A 71 -17.04 1.30 -9.06
C GLU A 71 -15.52 1.39 -9.30
N VAL A 72 -14.78 1.58 -8.22
CA VAL A 72 -13.31 1.59 -8.22
C VAL A 72 -12.83 0.75 -7.05
N LEU A 73 -12.13 -0.34 -7.31
CA LEU A 73 -11.59 -1.26 -6.31
C LEU A 73 -10.09 -1.39 -6.44
N THR A 74 -9.44 -1.51 -5.29
CA THR A 74 -8.00 -1.68 -5.25
C THR A 74 -7.54 -2.08 -3.87
N PHE A 75 -6.59 -3.01 -3.83
CA PHE A 75 -5.96 -3.43 -2.59
C PHE A 75 -4.49 -3.76 -2.81
N ALA A 76 -3.72 -3.70 -1.75
CA ALA A 76 -2.30 -4.04 -1.75
C ALA A 76 -1.92 -4.77 -0.47
N THR A 77 -1.06 -5.76 -0.61
CA THR A 77 -0.49 -6.55 0.46
C THR A 77 1.02 -6.62 0.29
N SER A 78 1.75 -6.34 1.35
CA SER A 78 3.20 -6.54 1.45
C SER A 78 3.45 -7.39 2.70
N SER A 79 4.22 -8.46 2.57
CA SER A 79 4.59 -9.34 3.67
C SER A 79 6.06 -9.72 3.58
N ALA A 80 6.71 -9.71 4.74
CA ALA A 80 8.09 -10.11 4.90
C ALA A 80 8.21 -11.04 6.11
N PHE A 81 8.97 -12.11 5.94
CA PHE A 81 9.23 -13.12 6.95
C PHE A 81 10.72 -13.46 6.95
N GLY A 82 11.28 -13.58 8.15
CA GLY A 82 12.67 -13.89 8.36
C GLY A 82 12.84 -14.87 9.51
N GLU A 83 13.75 -15.82 9.36
CA GLU A 83 13.96 -16.88 10.34
C GLU A 83 15.45 -17.18 10.49
N ASN A 84 15.84 -17.59 11.71
CA ASN A 84 17.20 -17.96 12.10
C ASN A 84 18.14 -16.76 12.12
N LYS A 85 19.27 -16.85 11.40
CA LYS A 85 20.37 -15.89 11.40
C LYS A 85 20.37 -15.05 10.12
N ASP A 86 20.91 -13.83 10.27
CA ASP A 86 21.36 -12.93 9.21
C ASP A 86 20.44 -12.91 7.98
N TYR A 87 19.30 -12.24 8.11
CA TYR A 87 18.34 -12.08 7.02
C TYR A 87 17.94 -10.62 6.85
N PHE A 88 17.55 -10.31 5.62
CA PHE A 88 16.85 -9.11 5.25
C PHE A 88 15.73 -9.49 4.29
N ALA A 89 14.53 -8.97 4.51
CA ALA A 89 13.41 -9.13 3.60
C ALA A 89 12.61 -7.83 3.55
N LEU A 90 12.34 -7.36 2.34
CA LEU A 90 11.61 -6.13 2.03
C LEU A 90 10.59 -6.44 0.92
N ALA A 91 9.33 -6.14 1.19
CA ALA A 91 8.24 -6.20 0.23
C ALA A 91 7.58 -4.81 0.14
N GLU A 92 7.54 -4.25 -1.07
CA GLU A 92 6.96 -2.94 -1.34
C GLU A 92 5.81 -3.08 -2.34
N THR A 93 4.77 -2.27 -2.14
CA THR A 93 3.64 -2.15 -3.06
C THR A 93 3.29 -0.70 -3.28
N HIS A 94 2.99 -0.37 -4.53
CA HIS A 94 2.50 0.94 -4.95
C HIS A 94 1.40 0.72 -5.98
N ALA A 95 0.15 0.98 -5.60
CA ALA A 95 -0.99 0.91 -6.50
C ALA A 95 -1.64 2.29 -6.61
N ILE A 96 -1.96 2.68 -7.83
CA ILE A 96 -2.58 3.96 -8.14
C ILE A 96 -3.68 3.77 -9.16
N ILE A 97 -4.76 4.53 -8.98
CA ILE A 97 -5.80 4.73 -9.99
C ILE A 97 -5.92 6.22 -10.21
N VAL A 98 -5.84 6.63 -11.47
CA VAL A 98 -6.16 7.98 -11.91
C VAL A 98 -7.36 7.91 -12.84
N GLY A 99 -8.39 8.67 -12.55
CA GLY A 99 -9.55 8.75 -13.44
C GLY A 99 -10.26 10.09 -13.32
N ASN A 100 -11.21 10.31 -14.23
CA ASN A 100 -11.94 11.56 -14.33
C ASN A 100 -13.44 11.34 -14.17
N PHE A 101 -14.06 12.33 -13.53
CA PHE A 101 -15.49 12.59 -13.57
C PHE A 101 -15.73 13.87 -14.36
N PHE A 102 -16.71 13.82 -15.26
CA PHE A 102 -17.25 15.01 -15.89
C PHE A 102 -18.52 15.41 -15.14
N VAL A 103 -18.55 16.61 -14.56
CA VAL A 103 -19.66 17.07 -13.73
C VAL A 103 -20.31 18.28 -14.38
N ASP A 104 -21.58 18.14 -14.78
CA ASP A 104 -22.33 19.27 -15.34
C ASP A 104 -22.58 20.37 -14.30
N ALA A 105 -22.79 21.60 -14.77
CA ALA A 105 -23.15 22.72 -13.93
C ALA A 105 -24.41 22.45 -13.09
N GLY A 106 -24.33 22.76 -11.80
CA GLY A 106 -25.40 22.54 -10.83
C GLY A 106 -25.56 21.08 -10.37
N LYS A 107 -24.68 20.16 -10.81
CA LYS A 107 -24.70 18.76 -10.36
C LYS A 107 -23.80 18.52 -9.15
N THR A 108 -24.02 17.37 -8.53
CA THR A 108 -23.26 16.89 -7.38
C THR A 108 -22.47 15.65 -7.77
N LEU A 109 -21.18 15.65 -7.44
CA LEU A 109 -20.36 14.46 -7.39
C LEU A 109 -20.51 13.83 -6.00
N SER A 110 -20.85 12.55 -5.97
CA SER A 110 -20.96 11.77 -4.74
C SER A 110 -20.65 10.31 -4.98
N PHE A 111 -20.15 9.66 -3.95
CA PHE A 111 -19.91 8.22 -3.91
C PHE A 111 -19.81 7.74 -2.47
N HIS A 112 -19.98 6.45 -2.25
CA HIS A 112 -19.59 5.81 -1.00
C HIS A 112 -18.18 5.27 -1.11
N PHE A 113 -17.51 5.13 0.04
CA PHE A 113 -16.25 4.43 0.11
C PHE A 113 -16.21 3.48 1.30
N THR A 114 -15.48 2.39 1.13
CA THR A 114 -15.01 1.51 2.19
C THR A 114 -13.50 1.42 2.09
N SER A 115 -12.82 1.45 3.22
CA SER A 115 -11.37 1.33 3.25
C SER A 115 -10.94 0.63 4.52
N ALA A 116 -10.08 -0.37 4.39
CA ALA A 116 -9.47 -1.09 5.48
C ALA A 116 -7.95 -0.98 5.43
N LEU A 117 -7.33 -0.98 6.60
CA LEU A 117 -5.89 -1.03 6.77
C LEU A 117 -5.60 -2.00 7.91
N ASP A 118 -4.69 -2.93 7.68
CA ASP A 118 -4.28 -3.91 8.68
C ASP A 118 -2.76 -4.06 8.65
N LEU A 119 -2.15 -3.83 9.80
CA LEU A 119 -0.70 -3.78 9.98
C LEU A 119 -0.32 -4.70 11.13
N GLU A 120 0.64 -5.58 10.90
CA GLU A 120 1.14 -6.49 11.93
C GLU A 120 2.66 -6.60 11.88
N THR A 121 3.26 -6.70 13.05
CA THR A 121 4.68 -7.03 13.23
C THR A 121 4.83 -8.00 14.39
N SER A 122 5.77 -8.93 14.28
CA SER A 122 6.10 -9.87 15.36
C SER A 122 7.59 -10.16 15.38
N THR A 123 8.17 -10.21 16.57
CA THR A 123 9.51 -10.77 16.84
C THR A 123 9.44 -11.82 17.95
N ASP A 124 10.07 -12.98 17.75
CA ASP A 124 10.02 -14.09 18.72
C ASP A 124 10.96 -13.93 19.92
N THR A 125 11.88 -12.97 19.89
CA THR A 125 12.88 -12.77 20.96
C THR A 125 12.91 -11.34 21.47
N SER A 126 13.05 -11.19 22.78
CA SER A 126 13.40 -9.91 23.44
C SER A 126 14.82 -9.42 23.13
N GLN A 127 15.55 -10.09 22.23
CA GLN A 127 16.89 -9.68 21.82
C GLN A 127 16.79 -8.45 20.92
N GLN A 128 17.49 -7.38 21.34
CA GLN A 128 17.45 -6.00 20.81
C GLN A 128 17.90 -5.83 19.34
N SER A 129 18.07 -6.92 18.60
CA SER A 129 18.80 -6.93 17.34
C SER A 129 17.95 -7.32 16.12
N LYS A 130 16.72 -7.82 16.33
CA LYS A 130 15.74 -8.09 15.27
C LYS A 130 14.72 -6.97 15.16
N ASN A 131 14.38 -6.61 13.93
CA ASN A 131 13.42 -5.55 13.63
C ASN A 131 12.37 -6.06 12.64
N ALA A 132 11.11 -5.72 12.89
CA ALA A 132 10.04 -5.74 11.91
C ALA A 132 9.41 -4.35 11.84
N SER A 133 9.22 -3.86 10.61
CA SER A 133 8.52 -2.61 10.35
C SER A 133 7.53 -2.76 9.21
N VAL A 134 6.42 -2.05 9.33
CA VAL A 134 5.37 -1.96 8.33
C VAL A 134 4.89 -0.53 8.23
N VAL A 135 4.67 -0.09 7.00
CA VAL A 135 3.97 1.16 6.73
C VAL A 135 2.91 0.91 5.66
N ARG A 136 1.78 1.59 5.79
CA ARG A 136 0.72 1.59 4.79
C ARG A 136 0.09 2.98 4.75
N GLU A 137 -0.16 3.44 3.54
CA GLU A 137 -1.04 4.55 3.22
C GLU A 137 -2.11 4.05 2.25
N VAL A 138 -3.35 4.38 2.54
CA VAL A 138 -4.50 4.24 1.64
C VAL A 138 -5.17 5.60 1.56
N SER A 139 -5.26 6.19 0.38
CA SER A 139 -5.83 7.51 0.21
C SER A 139 -6.59 7.67 -1.09
N PHE A 140 -7.49 8.66 -1.11
CA PHE A 140 -8.00 9.22 -2.34
C PHE A 140 -8.08 10.75 -2.23
N SER A 141 -7.93 11.39 -3.37
CA SER A 141 -7.98 12.84 -3.54
C SER A 141 -8.71 13.20 -4.82
N LEU A 142 -9.50 14.27 -4.78
CA LEU A 142 -10.20 14.84 -5.93
C LEU A 142 -9.61 16.22 -6.25
N TYR A 143 -9.14 16.40 -7.48
CA TYR A 143 -8.59 17.66 -7.98
C TYR A 143 -9.51 18.25 -9.04
N ASP A 144 -9.71 19.56 -9.03
CA ASP A 144 -10.28 20.27 -10.16
C ASP A 144 -9.22 20.38 -11.26
N THR A 145 -9.47 19.78 -12.41
CA THR A 145 -8.58 19.81 -13.57
C THR A 145 -9.24 20.47 -14.78
N SER A 146 -10.30 21.25 -14.55
CA SER A 146 -11.03 21.96 -15.61
C SER A 146 -10.20 23.02 -16.32
N ASP A 147 -9.24 23.60 -15.61
CA ASP A 147 -8.28 24.60 -16.08
C ASP A 147 -7.04 23.97 -16.75
N ILE A 148 -6.92 22.64 -16.74
CA ILE A 148 -5.76 21.92 -17.27
C ILE A 148 -6.08 21.43 -18.69
N PRO A 149 -5.38 21.92 -19.72
CA PRO A 149 -5.53 21.42 -21.08
C PRO A 149 -5.20 19.93 -21.16
N LYS A 150 -5.89 19.21 -22.05
CA LYS A 150 -5.75 17.75 -22.18
C LYS A 150 -4.30 17.33 -22.49
N GLU A 151 -3.61 18.11 -23.30
CA GLU A 151 -2.21 17.93 -23.69
C GLU A 151 -1.22 18.10 -22.52
N SER A 152 -1.58 18.85 -21.47
CA SER A 152 -0.76 19.08 -20.28
C SER A 152 -1.17 18.19 -19.10
N LEU A 153 -2.28 17.45 -19.21
CA LEU A 153 -2.81 16.64 -18.13
C LEU A 153 -1.86 15.50 -17.74
N GLU A 154 -1.20 14.86 -18.69
CA GLU A 154 -0.26 13.77 -18.40
C GLU A 154 0.95 14.27 -17.60
N GLU A 155 1.52 15.41 -17.99
CA GLU A 155 2.64 16.05 -17.27
C GLU A 155 2.20 16.53 -15.87
N PHE A 156 1.02 17.14 -15.77
CA PHE A 156 0.44 17.52 -14.48
C PHE A 156 0.33 16.32 -13.54
N LEU A 157 -0.21 15.20 -14.03
CA LEU A 157 -0.36 13.98 -13.25
C LEU A 157 1.00 13.38 -12.85
N ALA A 158 1.95 13.33 -13.79
CA ALA A 158 3.28 12.80 -13.50
C ALA A 158 3.99 13.59 -12.38
N ASN A 159 3.90 14.92 -12.43
CA ASN A 159 4.54 15.77 -11.43
C ASN A 159 3.79 15.71 -10.09
N LEU A 160 2.45 15.71 -10.09
CA LEU A 160 1.63 15.58 -8.87
C LEU A 160 1.90 14.27 -8.11
N LEU A 161 2.17 13.19 -8.83
CA LEU A 161 2.43 11.87 -8.25
C LEU A 161 3.87 11.68 -7.75
N SER A 162 4.82 12.39 -8.38
CA SER A 162 6.25 12.31 -8.07
C SER A 162 6.63 13.26 -6.93
N GLU A 163 6.15 14.51 -6.97
CA GLU A 163 6.49 15.58 -6.03
C GLU A 163 5.21 16.34 -5.58
N PRO A 164 4.31 15.70 -4.82
CA PRO A 164 3.00 16.29 -4.47
C PRO A 164 3.11 17.64 -3.74
N ASP A 165 4.15 17.82 -2.93
CA ASP A 165 4.37 19.04 -2.14
C ASP A 165 4.88 20.23 -2.98
N SER A 166 5.28 19.99 -4.23
CA SER A 166 5.76 21.03 -5.15
C SER A 166 4.62 21.77 -5.87
N PHE A 167 3.38 21.30 -5.74
CA PHE A 167 2.23 21.86 -6.43
C PHE A 167 1.45 22.86 -5.58
N GLU A 168 1.13 24.01 -6.17
CA GLU A 168 0.22 24.99 -5.57
C GLU A 168 -1.25 24.51 -5.55
N LYS A 169 -1.59 23.44 -6.29
CA LYS A 169 -2.95 22.94 -6.40
C LYS A 169 -3.28 21.90 -5.33
N SER A 170 -4.08 22.30 -4.35
CA SER A 170 -4.57 21.41 -3.30
C SER A 170 -5.79 20.58 -3.75
N PRO A 171 -6.00 19.39 -3.16
CA PRO A 171 -7.19 18.59 -3.44
C PRO A 171 -8.44 19.29 -2.89
N LEU A 172 -9.54 19.25 -3.66
CA LEU A 172 -10.85 19.74 -3.24
C LEU A 172 -11.48 18.86 -2.15
N VAL A 173 -11.26 17.55 -2.27
CA VAL A 173 -11.75 16.53 -1.35
C VAL A 173 -10.65 15.50 -1.20
N PHE A 174 -10.35 15.11 0.03
CA PHE A 174 -9.40 14.04 0.29
C PHE A 174 -9.82 13.20 1.50
N PHE A 175 -9.32 11.98 1.53
CA PHE A 175 -9.38 11.04 2.63
C PHE A 175 -8.09 10.22 2.64
N SER A 176 -7.53 9.96 3.82
CA SER A 176 -6.38 9.08 3.98
C SER A 176 -6.46 8.26 5.27
N LEU A 177 -5.99 7.02 5.16
CA LEU A 177 -5.62 6.14 6.25
C LEU A 177 -4.12 5.91 6.16
N SER A 178 -3.42 6.10 7.26
CA SER A 178 -2.00 5.82 7.31
C SER A 178 -1.61 5.19 8.63
N GLY A 179 -0.66 4.27 8.59
CA GLY A 179 -0.09 3.66 9.77
C GLY A 179 1.36 3.27 9.56
N ASP A 180 2.11 3.37 10.65
CA ASP A 180 3.52 2.98 10.75
C ASP A 180 3.68 2.23 12.07
N ILE A 181 4.15 0.99 11.99
CA ILE A 181 4.42 0.15 13.14
C ILE A 181 5.81 -0.44 13.00
N ASN A 182 6.58 -0.36 14.08
CA ASN A 182 7.94 -0.85 14.15
C ASN A 182 8.18 -1.49 15.51
N THR A 183 8.77 -2.69 15.54
CA THR A 183 9.05 -3.39 16.80
C THR A 183 10.12 -2.69 17.65
N SER A 184 11.14 -2.07 17.04
CA SER A 184 12.20 -1.34 17.74
C SER A 184 11.83 0.10 18.13
N GLY A 185 10.84 0.68 17.47
CA GLY A 185 10.44 2.09 17.63
C GLY A 185 9.33 2.32 18.66
N LYS A 186 9.28 3.54 19.22
CA LYS A 186 8.15 4.01 20.05
C LYS A 186 7.08 4.77 19.25
N ASN A 187 7.43 5.30 18.08
CA ASN A 187 6.56 6.17 17.28
C ASN A 187 5.64 5.37 16.37
N ASN A 188 4.86 4.46 16.95
CA ASN A 188 3.85 3.70 16.23
C ASN A 188 2.59 4.56 16.14
N PHE A 189 1.96 4.62 14.97
CA PHE A 189 0.74 5.38 14.79
C PHE A 189 -0.22 4.71 13.82
N LEU A 190 -1.49 5.11 13.96
CA LEU A 190 -2.56 4.83 13.02
C LEU A 190 -3.44 6.09 12.98
N THR A 191 -3.55 6.71 11.81
CA THR A 191 -4.16 8.01 11.60
C THR A 191 -5.17 7.96 10.47
N ILE A 192 -6.21 8.77 10.63
CA ILE A 192 -7.26 9.01 9.64
C ILE A 192 -7.32 10.51 9.44
N ASP A 193 -7.24 10.95 8.20
CA ASP A 193 -7.40 12.35 7.84
C ASP A 193 -8.39 12.51 6.70
N LYS A 194 -9.11 13.64 6.68
CA LYS A 194 -10.15 13.90 5.69
C LYS A 194 -10.45 15.39 5.55
N SER A 195 -10.92 15.74 4.36
CA SER A 195 -11.57 17.03 4.10
C SER A 195 -13.00 17.11 4.69
N GLU A 196 -13.57 18.31 4.70
CA GLU A 196 -14.93 18.57 5.18
C GLU A 196 -16.02 17.88 4.35
N ASN A 197 -15.79 17.64 3.05
CA ASN A 197 -16.76 17.01 2.15
C ASN A 197 -16.82 15.47 2.29
N VAL A 198 -16.04 14.90 3.20
CA VAL A 198 -16.05 13.48 3.54
C VAL A 198 -16.82 13.27 4.84
N THR A 199 -17.83 12.40 4.79
CA THR A 199 -18.55 11.91 5.97
C THR A 199 -18.09 10.49 6.28
N ILE A 200 -17.75 10.23 7.54
CA ILE A 200 -17.47 8.87 8.04
C ILE A 200 -18.73 8.39 8.75
N ASP A 201 -19.32 7.31 8.24
CA ASP A 201 -20.54 6.70 8.76
C ASP A 201 -20.23 5.59 9.79
N THR A 202 -19.13 4.88 9.59
CA THR A 202 -18.67 3.82 10.49
C THR A 202 -17.16 3.80 10.54
N GLU A 203 -16.62 3.71 11.74
CA GLU A 203 -15.20 3.55 12.01
C GLU A 203 -15.00 2.46 13.05
N PHE A 204 -14.19 1.47 12.71
CA PHE A 204 -13.60 0.55 13.67
C PHE A 204 -12.10 0.77 13.69
N LYS A 205 -11.53 0.80 14.88
CA LYS A 205 -10.10 0.97 15.09
C LYS A 205 -9.68 0.13 16.28
N ASP A 206 -8.65 -0.69 16.07
CA ASP A 206 -8.00 -1.43 17.13
C ASP A 206 -6.48 -1.33 16.94
N SER A 207 -5.73 -1.32 18.04
CA SER A 207 -4.29 -1.23 17.99
C SER A 207 -3.64 -1.73 19.27
N HIS A 208 -2.54 -2.45 19.10
CA HIS A 208 -1.64 -2.81 20.17
C HIS A 208 -0.21 -2.46 19.78
N PHE A 209 0.42 -1.52 20.48
CA PHE A 209 1.79 -1.07 20.19
C PHE A 209 2.83 -1.53 21.24
N GLY A 210 2.41 -2.37 22.19
CA GLY A 210 3.26 -2.90 23.25
C GLY A 210 3.97 -4.20 22.84
N GLY A 211 5.04 -4.54 23.55
CA GLY A 211 5.69 -5.85 23.40
C GLY A 211 6.39 -6.09 22.06
N SER A 212 6.61 -7.37 21.76
CA SER A 212 7.27 -7.86 20.55
C SER A 212 6.31 -8.14 19.39
N GLN A 213 5.01 -8.11 19.66
CA GLN A 213 3.94 -8.21 18.67
C GLN A 213 3.16 -6.92 18.68
N LYS A 214 3.10 -6.24 17.54
CA LYS A 214 2.36 -4.99 17.42
C LYS A 214 1.43 -5.05 16.22
N PHE A 215 0.24 -4.52 16.38
CA PHE A 215 -0.73 -4.42 15.30
C PHE A 215 -1.50 -3.11 15.33
N ALA A 216 -2.03 -2.71 14.17
CA ALA A 216 -3.05 -1.69 14.07
C ALA A 216 -3.96 -2.00 12.90
N SER A 217 -5.25 -2.00 13.17
CA SER A 217 -6.27 -2.35 12.21
C SER A 217 -7.35 -1.27 12.24
N THR A 218 -7.80 -0.84 11.06
CA THR A 218 -8.94 0.05 10.93
C THR A 218 -9.81 -0.34 9.76
N PHE A 219 -11.10 -0.06 9.90
CA PHE A 219 -12.08 -0.20 8.87
C PHE A 219 -12.97 1.05 8.89
N VAL A 220 -13.09 1.70 7.74
CA VAL A 220 -13.87 2.90 7.56
C VAL A 220 -14.90 2.69 6.47
N ARG A 221 -16.13 3.12 6.73
CA ARG A 221 -17.15 3.37 5.72
C ARG A 221 -17.55 4.82 5.76
N GLY A 222 -17.71 5.41 4.58
CA GLY A 222 -18.12 6.79 4.47
C GLY A 222 -18.68 7.15 3.11
N SER A 223 -18.87 8.45 2.92
CA SER A 223 -19.33 9.02 1.67
C SER A 223 -18.68 10.36 1.38
N VAL A 224 -18.66 10.69 0.09
CA VAL A 224 -18.27 12.00 -0.44
C VAL A 224 -19.49 12.66 -1.05
N LYS A 225 -19.64 13.96 -0.82
CA LYS A 225 -20.64 14.78 -1.52
C LYS A 225 -20.13 16.19 -1.74
N ARG A 226 -20.05 16.62 -3.01
CA ARG A 226 -19.66 17.99 -3.38
C ARG A 226 -20.44 18.46 -4.61
N SER A 227 -20.99 19.68 -4.53
CA SER A 227 -21.73 20.31 -5.63
C SER A 227 -20.85 21.30 -6.39
N PHE A 228 -21.09 21.41 -7.70
CA PHE A 228 -20.35 22.28 -8.60
C PHE A 228 -21.30 23.24 -9.30
N ASN A 229 -21.00 24.53 -9.27
CA ASN A 229 -21.83 25.56 -9.90
C ASN A 229 -21.58 25.69 -11.40
N ASN A 230 -20.37 25.33 -11.83
CA ASN A 230 -19.95 25.33 -13.22
C ASN A 230 -19.74 23.89 -13.67
N GLN A 231 -19.68 23.69 -14.98
CA GLN A 231 -19.21 22.44 -15.54
C GLN A 231 -17.73 22.25 -15.17
N THR A 232 -17.37 21.06 -14.69
CA THR A 232 -16.05 20.83 -14.07
C THR A 232 -15.55 19.42 -14.39
N ASN A 233 -14.25 19.31 -14.70
CA ASN A 233 -13.52 18.06 -14.78
C ASN A 233 -12.88 17.78 -13.42
N ILE A 234 -13.25 16.67 -12.79
CA ILE A 234 -12.71 16.25 -11.50
C ILE A 234 -11.86 15.01 -11.68
N THR A 235 -10.59 15.14 -11.37
CA THR A 235 -9.65 14.01 -11.36
C THR A 235 -9.62 13.36 -10.00
N LEU A 236 -9.94 12.07 -9.96
CA LEU A 236 -9.67 11.18 -8.83
C LEU A 236 -8.26 10.63 -8.94
N ILE A 237 -7.51 10.78 -7.85
CA ILE A 237 -6.28 10.03 -7.61
C ILE A 237 -6.53 9.19 -6.38
N ALA A 238 -6.51 7.87 -6.55
CA ALA A 238 -6.60 6.92 -5.47
C ALA A 238 -5.25 6.22 -5.35
N LEU A 239 -4.66 6.23 -4.15
CA LEU A 239 -3.31 5.74 -3.90
C LEU A 239 -3.28 4.70 -2.77
N ARG A 240 -2.53 3.61 -2.98
CA ARG A 240 -2.13 2.67 -1.94
C ARG A 240 -0.62 2.47 -1.99
N ARG A 241 0.09 2.87 -0.95
CA ARG A 241 1.53 2.66 -0.81
C ARG A 241 1.80 1.88 0.45
N GLY A 242 2.71 0.93 0.41
CA GLY A 242 3.09 0.28 1.65
C GLY A 242 4.25 -0.66 1.53
N GLN A 243 4.80 -0.98 2.69
CA GLN A 243 6.03 -1.72 2.84
C GLN A 243 5.89 -2.66 4.03
N ALA A 244 6.49 -3.84 3.91
CA ALA A 244 6.76 -4.74 5.01
C ALA A 244 8.24 -5.11 4.98
N GLN A 245 8.89 -5.01 6.12
CA GLN A 245 10.33 -5.23 6.25
C GLN A 245 10.63 -6.04 7.51
N VAL A 246 11.57 -6.96 7.39
CA VAL A 246 12.18 -7.66 8.52
C VAL A 246 13.70 -7.73 8.36
N ALA A 247 14.41 -7.63 9.48
CA ALA A 247 15.86 -7.76 9.50
C ALA A 247 16.35 -8.40 10.80
N ALA A 248 17.40 -9.20 10.69
CA ALA A 248 18.30 -9.57 11.80
C ALA A 248 19.68 -8.93 11.53
N PRO A 249 20.54 -8.76 12.55
CA PRO A 249 21.85 -8.15 12.34
C PRO A 249 22.66 -8.95 11.33
N GLU A 250 23.52 -8.28 10.56
CA GLU A 250 24.66 -8.95 9.94
C GLU A 250 25.55 -9.54 11.04
N PRO A 251 26.16 -10.73 10.82
CA PRO A 251 27.16 -11.22 11.73
C PRO A 251 28.34 -10.25 11.62
N SER A 252 28.77 -9.68 12.75
CA SER A 252 30.00 -8.86 12.78
C SER A 252 31.11 -9.61 12.04
N PRO A 253 31.79 -8.99 11.05
CA PRO A 253 32.91 -9.64 10.42
C PRO A 253 34.02 -9.70 11.47
N THR A 254 34.22 -10.86 12.08
CA THR A 254 35.54 -11.19 12.62
C THR A 254 36.46 -11.16 11.41
N LEU A 255 37.19 -10.04 11.23
CA LEU A 255 38.15 -9.78 10.16
C LEU A 255 39.02 -11.02 9.93
N THR A 256 38.62 -11.84 8.98
CA THR A 256 39.46 -12.88 8.41
C THR A 256 39.44 -12.63 6.93
N LEU A 257 40.37 -11.78 6.50
CA LEU A 257 40.62 -11.47 5.09
C LEU A 257 40.96 -12.80 4.37
N ARG A 258 40.00 -13.37 3.65
CA ARG A 258 40.27 -14.30 2.55
C ARG A 258 39.54 -13.79 1.33
N SER A 259 40.31 -13.15 0.46
CA SER A 259 39.96 -12.81 -0.91
C SER A 259 39.59 -14.07 -1.69
N MET A 260 38.47 -14.05 -2.42
CA MET A 260 38.26 -14.64 -3.74
C MET A 260 36.90 -14.19 -4.35
N PRO A 261 36.71 -14.28 -5.68
CA PRO A 261 35.95 -13.30 -6.45
C PRO A 261 34.51 -13.69 -6.81
N GLY A 262 33.67 -12.65 -6.93
CA GLY A 262 32.65 -12.46 -7.97
C GLY A 262 31.52 -13.48 -8.13
N SER A 263 30.29 -13.07 -7.79
CA SER A 263 29.09 -13.55 -8.46
C SER A 263 28.02 -12.46 -8.53
N LEU A 264 27.40 -12.36 -9.72
CA LEU A 264 26.41 -11.37 -10.14
C LEU A 264 25.15 -11.39 -9.26
N GLY A 265 24.70 -10.21 -8.84
CA GLY A 265 23.31 -10.00 -8.42
C GLY A 265 22.41 -9.79 -9.63
N VAL A 266 21.29 -10.49 -9.69
CA VAL A 266 20.25 -10.30 -10.71
C VAL A 266 19.17 -9.38 -10.12
N THR A 267 19.12 -8.15 -10.59
CA THR A 267 17.99 -7.23 -10.44
C THR A 267 16.98 -7.54 -11.54
N THR A 268 15.80 -8.05 -11.20
CA THR A 268 14.68 -8.11 -12.15
C THR A 268 13.80 -6.89 -11.97
N GLN A 269 13.95 -5.91 -12.86
CA GLN A 269 13.03 -4.78 -13.00
C GLN A 269 11.96 -5.15 -14.04
N GLY A 270 10.73 -5.41 -13.59
CA GLY A 270 9.60 -5.68 -14.46
C GLY A 270 8.66 -4.47 -14.53
N ARG A 271 8.75 -3.68 -15.61
CA ARG A 271 7.80 -2.62 -15.96
C ARG A 271 7.15 -2.94 -17.30
N ARG A 272 5.82 -2.98 -17.35
CA ARG A 272 5.04 -2.88 -18.60
C ARG A 272 3.81 -2.02 -18.33
N GLN A 273 3.73 -0.91 -19.06
CA GLN A 273 2.53 -0.09 -19.16
C GLN A 273 1.52 -0.77 -20.11
N GLY A 274 0.26 -0.86 -19.70
CA GLY A 274 -0.86 -1.30 -20.53
C GLY A 274 -1.89 -0.17 -20.68
N ARG A 275 -2.31 0.13 -21.91
CA ARG A 275 -3.34 1.14 -22.24
C ARG A 275 -4.69 0.49 -22.54
N THR A 276 -5.73 1.28 -22.30
CA THR A 276 -7.16 1.03 -21.99
C THR A 276 -8.09 0.37 -23.02
N SER A 277 -9.09 -0.40 -22.53
CA SER A 277 -10.55 -0.22 -22.74
C SER A 277 -11.38 -1.38 -22.14
N GLY A 278 -12.43 -1.08 -21.37
CA GLY A 278 -13.44 -2.01 -20.85
C GLY A 278 -12.96 -2.91 -19.70
N ARG A 279 -13.38 -2.61 -18.45
CA ARG A 279 -12.85 -3.18 -17.19
C ARG A 279 -11.32 -3.28 -17.16
N CYS A 280 -10.65 -2.30 -16.54
CA CYS A 280 -9.22 -2.42 -16.28
C CYS A 280 -9.02 -3.43 -15.14
N TYR A 281 -8.32 -4.53 -15.40
CA TYR A 281 -7.86 -5.49 -14.38
C TYR A 281 -6.35 -5.59 -14.48
N ASP A 282 -5.64 -4.99 -13.52
CA ASP A 282 -4.20 -5.14 -13.40
C ASP A 282 -3.86 -5.74 -12.03
N ARG A 283 -3.07 -6.82 -12.05
CA ARG A 283 -2.67 -7.57 -10.87
C ARG A 283 -1.20 -7.93 -10.98
N LYS A 284 -0.40 -7.49 -10.01
CA LYS A 284 1.02 -7.85 -9.89
C LYS A 284 1.25 -8.61 -8.58
N VAL A 285 1.86 -9.78 -8.71
CA VAL A 285 2.21 -10.66 -7.57
C VAL A 285 3.67 -11.04 -7.68
N THR A 286 4.44 -10.82 -6.61
CA THR A 286 5.82 -11.30 -6.52
C THR A 286 6.00 -12.10 -5.23
N LYS A 287 6.65 -13.26 -5.35
CA LYS A 287 7.09 -14.06 -4.21
C LYS A 287 8.56 -14.40 -4.41
N LEU A 288 9.36 -14.12 -3.40
CA LEU A 288 10.79 -14.47 -3.38
C LEU A 288 11.11 -15.13 -2.04
N THR A 289 11.80 -16.26 -2.10
CA THR A 289 12.32 -16.97 -0.92
C THR A 289 13.80 -17.22 -1.15
N VAL A 290 14.63 -16.82 -0.19
CA VAL A 290 16.09 -16.99 -0.19
C VAL A 290 16.48 -17.74 1.08
N GLY A 291 17.32 -18.77 0.94
CA GLY A 291 17.89 -19.54 2.05
C GLY A 291 19.27 -20.07 1.69
N LYS A 292 20.09 -20.40 2.70
CA LYS A 292 21.39 -21.06 2.57
C LYS A 292 21.35 -22.51 3.03
#